data_AF-A0A3A6TFF8-F1
#
_entry.id   AF-A0A3A6TFF8-F1
#
_cell.length_a   1.000
_cell.length_b   1.000
_cell.length_c   1.000
_cell.angle_alpha   90.00
_cell.angle_beta   90.00
_cell.angle_gamma   90.00
#
_symmetry.space_group_name_H-M   'P 1'
#
loop_
_entity.id
_entity.type
_entity.pdbx_description
1 polymer ?
#
loop_
_entity_poly.entity_id
_entity_poly.type
_entity_poly.pdbx_seq_one_letter_code
_entity_poly.pdbx_strand_id
1 'polypeptide(L)'
;MFLDLRWTKLSRRQISRKLYANGIPASKNLVSRLLRQQGFHRRKAQKTKTMKQHVDRNAQFEKLAQLKQDYLDKGKTVLSIDTKKKEQLGNYFRDGVTDAAEPTTVNDHDFPSIGHGKLIPHGIYDLKNNEACQHLNTSSDTS
;
A
#
# COMPACT_ATOMS: atom_id res chain seq x y z
N MET A 1 4.09 23.92 -26.49
CA MET A 1 3.09 23.03 -27.13
C MET A 1 2.68 21.99 -26.09
N PHE A 2 1.52 22.16 -25.44
CA PHE A 2 1.06 21.22 -24.43
C PHE A 2 0.72 19.89 -25.13
N LEU A 3 1.41 18.81 -24.77
CA LEU A 3 0.99 17.47 -25.18
C LEU A 3 -0.39 17.22 -24.60
N ASP A 4 -1.38 17.10 -25.49
CA ASP A 4 -2.78 16.89 -25.13
C ASP A 4 -2.90 15.63 -24.25
N LEU A 5 -3.44 15.79 -23.05
CA LEU A 5 -3.52 14.73 -22.05
C LEU A 5 -4.60 13.73 -22.46
N ARG A 6 -4.19 12.70 -23.20
CA ARG A 6 -5.09 11.64 -23.67
C ARG A 6 -5.24 10.54 -22.60
N TRP A 7 -6.43 10.41 -22.01
CA TRP A 7 -6.76 9.35 -21.05
C TRP A 7 -8.13 8.73 -21.35
N THR A 8 -8.36 7.49 -20.88
CA THR A 8 -9.66 6.83 -20.98
C THR A 8 -9.98 6.07 -19.69
N LYS A 9 -11.22 6.18 -19.22
CA LYS A 9 -11.74 5.42 -18.07
C LYS A 9 -12.12 3.97 -18.41
N LEU A 10 -12.10 3.60 -19.69
CA LEU A 10 -12.56 2.29 -20.15
C LEU A 10 -11.42 1.27 -20.17
N SER A 11 -11.69 0.07 -19.66
CA SER A 11 -10.82 -1.08 -19.87
C SER A 11 -10.83 -1.48 -21.35
N ARG A 12 -9.76 -2.16 -21.79
CA ARG A 12 -9.65 -2.72 -23.16
C ARG A 12 -10.85 -3.61 -23.54
N ARG A 13 -11.44 -4.32 -22.56
CA ARG A 13 -12.65 -5.14 -22.77
C ARG A 13 -13.91 -4.28 -22.92
N GLN A 14 -14.03 -3.17 -22.19
CA GLN A 14 -15.15 -2.24 -22.36
C GLN A 14 -15.08 -1.52 -23.70
N ILE A 15 -13.90 -1.10 -24.14
CA ILE A 15 -13.68 -0.51 -25.46
C ILE A 15 -14.07 -1.51 -26.55
N SER A 16 -13.59 -2.75 -26.46
CA SER A 16 -13.96 -3.84 -27.39
C SER A 16 -15.47 -4.05 -27.45
N ARG A 17 -16.15 -4.19 -26.31
CA ARG A 17 -17.63 -4.33 -26.27
C ARG A 17 -18.36 -3.15 -26.89
N LYS A 18 -17.90 -1.91 -26.64
CA LYS A 18 -18.51 -0.72 -27.25
C LYS A 18 -18.31 -0.68 -28.77
N LEU A 19 -17.13 -1.03 -29.26
CA LEU A 19 -16.86 -1.12 -30.69
C LEU A 19 -17.76 -2.18 -31.34
N TYR A 20 -17.87 -3.37 -30.73
CA TYR A 20 -18.77 -4.42 -31.17
C TYR A 20 -20.23 -3.96 -31.22
N ALA A 21 -20.71 -3.26 -30.19
CA ALA A 21 -22.07 -2.71 -30.16
C ALA A 21 -22.33 -1.66 -31.26
N ASN A 22 -21.29 -1.04 -31.80
CA ASN A 22 -21.36 -0.09 -32.91
C ASN A 22 -21.03 -0.75 -34.27
N GLY A 23 -21.11 -2.08 -34.37
CA GLY A 23 -20.87 -2.82 -35.61
C GLY A 23 -19.40 -2.96 -36.01
N ILE A 24 -18.45 -2.59 -35.13
CA ILE A 24 -17.01 -2.70 -35.39
C ILE A 24 -16.46 -3.92 -34.63
N PRO A 25 -16.19 -5.05 -35.29
CA PRO A 25 -15.69 -6.24 -34.63
C PRO A 25 -14.22 -6.07 -34.24
N ALA A 26 -13.98 -5.52 -33.04
CA ALA A 26 -12.64 -5.27 -32.52
C ALA A 26 -12.39 -6.09 -31.24
N SER A 27 -11.51 -7.09 -31.33
CA SER A 27 -11.11 -7.89 -30.18
C SER A 27 -10.32 -7.08 -29.15
N LYS A 28 -10.32 -7.52 -27.88
CA LYS A 28 -9.50 -6.94 -26.80
C LYS A 28 -8.02 -6.81 -27.21
N ASN A 29 -7.48 -7.78 -27.95
CA ASN A 29 -6.09 -7.81 -28.38
C ASN A 29 -5.82 -6.72 -29.44
N LEU A 30 -6.74 -6.56 -30.40
CA LEU A 30 -6.68 -5.48 -31.38
C LEU A 30 -6.72 -4.11 -30.71
N VAL A 31 -7.67 -3.90 -29.79
CA VAL A 31 -7.75 -2.67 -28.98
C VAL A 31 -6.46 -2.42 -28.20
N SER A 32 -5.87 -3.45 -27.62
CA SER A 32 -4.60 -3.32 -26.87
C SER A 32 -3.45 -2.89 -27.77
N ARG A 33 -3.37 -3.42 -29.00
CA ARG A 33 -2.35 -3.05 -29.99
C ARG A 33 -2.51 -1.61 -30.44
N LEU A 34 -3.73 -1.19 -30.79
CA LEU A 34 -4.04 0.17 -31.22
C LEU A 34 -3.74 1.20 -30.12
N LEU A 35 -4.12 0.91 -28.88
CA LEU A 35 -3.79 1.76 -27.74
C LEU A 35 -2.28 1.93 -27.56
N ARG A 36 -1.50 0.85 -27.69
CA ARG A 36 -0.03 0.92 -27.62
C ARG A 36 0.56 1.77 -28.75
N GLN A 37 0.07 1.60 -29.99
CA GLN A 37 0.50 2.41 -31.13
C GLN A 37 0.21 3.90 -30.94
N GLN A 38 -0.87 4.23 -30.23
CA GLN A 38 -1.24 5.60 -29.88
C GLN A 38 -0.55 6.11 -28.59
N GLY A 39 0.41 5.37 -28.03
CA GLY A 39 1.17 5.76 -26.83
C GLY A 39 0.46 5.50 -25.50
N PHE A 40 -0.67 4.77 -25.48
CA PHE A 40 -1.36 4.41 -24.25
C PHE A 40 -0.80 3.14 -23.63
N HIS A 41 -0.17 3.30 -22.46
CA HIS A 41 0.32 2.20 -21.63
C HIS A 41 -0.56 2.01 -20.39
N ARG A 42 -0.58 0.79 -19.86
CA ARG A 42 -1.20 0.55 -18.55
C ARG A 42 -0.28 1.18 -17.49
N ARG A 43 -0.78 2.17 -16.78
CA ARG A 43 -0.08 2.83 -15.67
C ARG A 43 -0.89 2.60 -14.38
N LYS A 44 -0.21 2.27 -13.29
CA LYS A 44 -0.77 2.30 -11.93
C LYS A 44 -0.56 3.71 -11.39
N ALA A 45 -1.51 4.25 -10.63
CA ALA A 45 -1.30 5.51 -9.94
C ALA A 45 -0.08 5.39 -9.02
N GLN A 46 0.86 6.33 -9.16
CA GLN A 46 2.05 6.41 -8.32
C GLN A 46 1.91 7.63 -7.41
N LYS A 47 2.07 7.43 -6.09
CA LYS A 47 2.07 8.50 -5.10
C LYS A 47 3.46 9.16 -5.03
N THR A 48 3.95 9.68 -6.14
CA THR A 48 5.29 10.30 -6.23
C THR A 48 5.25 11.82 -6.14
N LYS A 49 4.07 12.44 -6.32
CA LYS A 49 3.89 13.88 -6.14
C LYS A 49 3.75 14.19 -4.65
N THR A 50 4.74 14.90 -4.10
CA THR A 50 4.68 15.42 -2.74
C THR A 50 3.84 16.71 -2.74
N MET A 51 2.74 16.74 -1.99
CA MET A 51 1.82 17.90 -1.95
C MET A 51 2.43 19.14 -1.27
N LYS A 52 3.49 18.98 -0.49
CA LYS A 52 4.21 20.06 0.23
C LYS A 52 5.66 19.65 0.47
N GLN A 53 6.62 20.35 -0.13
CA GLN A 53 7.98 20.38 0.38
C GLN A 53 8.01 21.40 1.52
N HIS A 54 8.34 20.94 2.73
CA HIS A 54 8.53 21.83 3.87
C HIS A 54 10.03 22.14 3.95
N VAL A 55 10.38 23.43 4.00
CA VAL A 55 11.79 23.89 3.99
C VAL A 55 12.57 23.26 5.16
N ASP A 56 11.94 23.11 6.32
CA ASP A 56 12.58 22.55 7.52
C ASP A 56 12.41 21.04 7.72
N ARG A 57 12.02 20.28 6.67
CA ARG A 57 11.87 18.83 6.83
C ARG A 57 13.18 18.18 7.31
N ASN A 58 14.32 18.65 6.82
CA ASN A 58 15.61 18.11 7.18
C ASN A 58 16.06 18.48 8.61
N ALA A 59 15.73 19.70 9.05
CA ALA A 59 16.10 20.19 10.38
C ALA A 59 15.54 19.30 11.51
N GLN A 60 14.32 18.76 11.33
CA GLN A 60 13.74 17.82 12.28
C GLN A 60 14.54 16.50 12.35
N PHE A 61 14.98 15.96 11.21
CA PHE A 61 15.77 14.73 11.16
C PHE A 61 17.16 14.93 11.75
N GLU A 62 17.82 16.04 11.44
CA GLU A 62 19.12 16.40 12.00
C GLU A 62 19.04 16.57 13.52
N LYS A 63 17.99 17.23 14.03
CA LYS A 63 17.82 17.39 15.47
C LYS A 63 17.59 16.06 16.17
N LEU A 64 16.78 15.17 15.57
CA LEU A 64 16.58 13.82 16.09
C LEU A 64 17.87 13.00 16.06
N ALA A 65 18.69 13.11 15.01
CA ALA A 65 19.97 12.42 14.91
C ALA A 65 20.94 12.88 16.01
N GLN A 66 21.04 14.19 16.24
CA GLN A 66 21.88 14.74 17.31
C GLN A 66 21.44 14.25 18.69
N LEU A 67 20.13 14.28 18.98
CA LEU A 67 19.60 13.78 20.25
C LEU A 67 19.86 12.28 20.41
N LYS A 68 19.72 11.47 19.36
CA LYS A 68 20.04 10.04 19.45
C LYS A 68 21.49 9.83 19.84
N GLN A 69 22.42 10.55 19.20
CA GLN A 69 23.84 10.43 19.49
C GLN A 69 24.15 10.84 20.94
N ASP A 70 23.66 12.00 21.38
CA ASP A 70 23.89 12.51 22.75
C ASP A 70 23.42 11.52 23.83
N TYR A 71 22.33 10.81 23.60
CA TYR A 71 21.80 9.83 24.55
C TYR A 71 22.61 8.53 24.52
N LEU A 72 23.01 8.05 23.35
CA LEU A 72 23.87 6.88 23.20
C LEU A 72 25.23 7.09 23.86
N ASP A 73 25.84 8.25 23.66
CA ASP A 73 27.15 8.61 24.24
C ASP A 73 27.08 8.68 25.78
N LYS A 74 25.93 9.09 26.33
CA LYS A 74 25.67 9.08 27.79
C LYS A 74 25.29 7.69 28.33
N GLY A 75 25.39 6.65 27.52
CA GLY A 75 25.01 5.28 27.87
C GLY A 75 23.51 5.07 28.06
N LYS A 76 22.66 6.04 27.67
CA LYS A 76 21.21 5.96 27.81
C LYS A 76 20.60 5.17 26.64
N THR A 77 19.52 4.45 26.93
CA THR A 77 18.79 3.68 25.92
C THR A 77 18.03 4.60 24.97
N VAL A 78 18.08 4.29 23.68
CA VAL A 78 17.30 4.95 22.63
C VAL A 78 16.38 3.90 22.01
N LEU A 79 15.08 4.02 22.25
CA LEU A 79 14.07 3.11 21.75
C LEU A 79 13.28 3.75 20.60
N SER A 80 13.03 2.98 19.55
CA SER A 80 12.04 3.29 18.53
C SER A 80 10.80 2.45 18.78
N ILE A 81 9.69 3.12 19.10
CA ILE A 81 8.39 2.49 19.31
C ILE A 81 7.50 2.84 18.12
N ASP A 82 6.94 1.83 17.46
CA ASP A 82 6.07 2.02 16.31
C ASP A 82 4.84 1.12 16.42
N THR A 83 3.71 1.61 15.91
CA THR A 83 2.51 0.81 15.71
C THR A 83 2.23 0.71 14.24
N LYS A 84 2.17 -0.51 13.71
CA LYS A 84 1.77 -0.72 12.32
C LYS A 84 0.25 -0.72 12.20
N LYS A 85 -0.20 -0.67 10.94
CA LYS A 85 -1.61 -0.75 10.59
C LYS A 85 -2.26 -1.96 11.29
N LYS A 86 -3.41 -1.72 11.91
CA LYS A 86 -4.24 -2.77 12.50
C LYS A 86 -4.80 -3.67 11.41
N GLU A 87 -4.70 -4.98 11.60
CA GLU A 87 -5.13 -5.98 10.64
C GLU A 87 -6.41 -6.67 11.14
N GLN A 88 -7.42 -6.79 10.29
CA GLN A 88 -8.68 -7.44 10.68
C GLN A 88 -8.50 -8.96 10.70
N LEU A 89 -8.81 -9.59 11.82
CA LEU A 89 -8.77 -11.05 11.95
C LEU A 89 -10.12 -11.64 11.53
N GLY A 90 -10.09 -12.66 10.68
CA GLY A 90 -11.30 -13.28 10.11
C GLY A 90 -11.05 -13.88 8.73
N ASN A 91 -12.09 -14.48 8.15
CA ASN A 91 -12.06 -15.09 6.83
C ASN A 91 -12.18 -14.05 5.70
N TYR A 92 -11.21 -13.14 5.66
CA TYR A 92 -11.18 -11.99 4.74
C TYR A 92 -10.23 -12.21 3.58
N PHE A 93 -10.53 -11.56 2.45
CA PHE A 93 -9.63 -11.60 1.29
C PHE A 93 -8.29 -10.93 1.61
N ARG A 94 -7.19 -11.63 1.31
CA ARG A 94 -5.81 -11.09 1.41
C ARG A 94 -5.16 -11.15 0.03
N ASP A 95 -4.55 -10.03 -0.38
CA ASP A 95 -3.80 -9.98 -1.63
C ASP A 95 -2.54 -10.85 -1.51
N GLY A 96 -2.37 -11.80 -2.43
CA GLY A 96 -1.34 -12.83 -2.35
C GLY A 96 -1.72 -14.06 -3.17
N VAL A 97 -0.73 -14.92 -3.42
CA VAL A 97 -0.94 -16.22 -4.07
C VAL A 97 -0.14 -17.23 -3.26
N THR A 98 -0.77 -18.34 -2.92
CA THR A 98 -0.15 -19.45 -2.19
C THR A 98 -0.36 -20.72 -3.00
N ASP A 99 0.67 -21.55 -3.10
CA ASP A 99 0.54 -22.90 -3.66
C ASP A 99 -0.17 -23.78 -2.63
N ALA A 100 -1.36 -24.28 -2.98
CA ALA A 100 -2.18 -25.13 -2.12
C ALA A 100 -2.92 -26.16 -2.97
N ALA A 101 -3.21 -27.33 -2.38
CA ALA A 101 -3.97 -28.38 -3.04
C ALA A 101 -5.41 -27.95 -3.37
N GLU A 102 -5.99 -27.05 -2.55
CA GLU A 102 -7.34 -26.53 -2.71
C GLU A 102 -7.39 -25.01 -2.52
N PRO A 103 -8.35 -24.29 -3.14
CA PRO A 103 -8.50 -22.85 -2.96
C PRO A 103 -8.93 -22.47 -1.54
N THR A 104 -8.33 -21.41 -0.99
CA THR A 104 -8.83 -20.78 0.24
C THR A 104 -10.12 -20.02 -0.04
N THR A 105 -11.22 -20.47 0.56
CA THR A 105 -12.53 -19.82 0.42
C THR A 105 -12.70 -18.71 1.46
N VAL A 106 -12.94 -17.48 1.03
CA VAL A 106 -13.09 -16.29 1.87
C VAL A 106 -14.48 -15.66 1.71
N ASN A 107 -14.85 -14.77 2.63
CA ASN A 107 -16.09 -13.99 2.53
C ASN A 107 -16.08 -13.10 1.29
N ASP A 108 -17.26 -12.85 0.71
CA ASP A 108 -17.42 -11.95 -0.44
C ASP A 108 -17.34 -10.45 -0.04
N HIS A 109 -17.56 -10.16 1.25
CA HIS A 109 -17.43 -8.82 1.84
C HIS A 109 -16.67 -8.85 3.16
N ASP A 110 -15.75 -7.90 3.33
CA ASP A 110 -14.93 -7.74 4.53
C ASP A 110 -15.58 -6.73 5.51
N PHE A 111 -16.52 -7.18 6.34
CA PHE A 111 -17.12 -6.37 7.39
C PHE A 111 -16.47 -6.65 8.76
N PRO A 112 -15.96 -5.62 9.48
CA PRO A 112 -15.32 -5.82 10.80
C PRO A 112 -16.18 -6.57 11.83
N SER A 113 -17.51 -6.48 11.73
CA SER A 113 -18.47 -7.15 12.62
C SER A 113 -18.53 -8.67 12.45
N ILE A 114 -18.06 -9.20 11.32
CA ILE A 114 -18.08 -10.65 11.01
C ILE A 114 -16.73 -11.31 11.35
N GLY A 115 -15.73 -10.50 11.74
CA GLY A 115 -14.39 -10.99 12.10
C GLY A 115 -14.25 -11.37 13.56
N HIS A 116 -13.07 -11.90 13.88
CA HIS A 116 -12.65 -12.27 15.24
C HIS A 116 -11.96 -11.11 15.99
N GLY A 117 -11.98 -9.90 15.43
CA GLY A 117 -11.35 -8.71 16.02
C GLY A 117 -10.24 -8.14 15.15
N LYS A 118 -9.32 -7.40 15.77
CA LYS A 118 -8.18 -6.76 15.09
C LYS A 118 -6.88 -7.17 15.76
N LEU A 119 -5.87 -7.46 14.95
CA LEU A 119 -4.49 -7.58 15.38
C LEU A 119 -3.83 -6.20 15.36
N ILE A 120 -3.21 -5.83 16.47
CA ILE A 120 -2.48 -4.59 16.65
C ILE A 120 -1.01 -4.93 16.88
N PRO A 121 -0.16 -4.73 15.87
CA PRO A 121 1.29 -4.92 16.01
C PRO A 121 1.96 -3.70 16.66
N HIS A 122 2.61 -3.93 17.80
CA HIS A 122 3.51 -2.98 18.46
C HIS A 122 4.96 -3.43 18.30
N GLY A 123 5.80 -2.58 17.73
CA GLY A 123 7.24 -2.83 17.62
C GLY A 123 8.01 -1.96 18.60
N ILE A 124 8.94 -2.56 19.32
CA ILE A 124 9.96 -1.86 20.11
C ILE A 124 11.31 -2.25 19.55
N TYR A 125 12.11 -1.27 19.15
CA TYR A 125 13.45 -1.48 18.61
C TYR A 125 14.47 -0.71 19.44
N ASP A 126 15.45 -1.44 19.98
CA ASP A 126 16.61 -0.89 20.67
C ASP A 126 17.71 -0.59 19.65
N LEU A 127 17.95 0.71 19.43
CA LEU A 127 18.94 1.17 18.46
C LEU A 127 20.37 0.87 18.91
N LYS A 128 20.62 0.76 20.21
CA LYS A 128 21.96 0.52 20.75
C LYS A 128 22.39 -0.92 20.56
N ASN A 129 21.51 -1.85 20.93
CA ASN A 129 21.80 -3.28 20.86
C ASN A 129 21.43 -3.90 19.51
N ASN A 130 20.77 -3.14 18.63
CA ASN A 130 20.23 -3.62 17.35
C ASN A 130 19.27 -4.81 17.54
N GLU A 131 18.44 -4.73 18.57
CA GLU A 131 17.47 -5.77 18.93
C GLU A 131 16.05 -5.24 18.80
N ALA A 132 15.15 -6.08 18.30
CA ALA A 132 13.75 -5.73 18.12
C ALA A 132 12.85 -6.74 18.81
N CYS A 133 11.77 -6.25 19.41
CA CYS A 133 10.67 -7.06 19.89
C CYS A 133 9.38 -6.61 19.21
N GLN A 134 8.57 -7.56 18.75
CA GLN A 134 7.25 -7.31 18.20
C GLN A 134 6.20 -8.00 19.05
N HIS A 135 5.25 -7.23 19.56
CA HIS A 135 4.10 -7.72 20.30
C HIS A 135 2.87 -7.62 19.41
N LEU A 136 2.15 -8.73 19.29
CA LEU A 136 0.89 -8.82 18.57
C LEU A 136 -0.24 -8.90 19.58
N ASN A 137 -1.08 -7.86 19.64
CA ASN A 137 -2.17 -7.79 20.59
C ASN A 137 -3.53 -7.77 19.89
N THR A 138 -4.58 -8.18 20.58
CA THR A 138 -5.97 -8.15 20.12
C THR A 138 -6.85 -7.22 20.96
N SER A 139 -6.31 -6.62 22.03
CA SER A 139 -7.03 -5.66 22.89
C SER A 139 -7.13 -4.25 22.27
N SER A 140 -7.95 -3.38 22.86
CA SER A 140 -8.02 -1.95 22.51
C SER A 140 -6.71 -1.21 22.81
N ASP A 141 -6.47 -0.08 22.12
CA ASP A 141 -5.24 0.73 22.24
C ASP A 141 -5.07 1.43 23.60
N THR A 142 -6.11 1.44 24.44
CA THR A 142 -6.11 2.04 25.77
C THR A 142 -7.11 1.34 26.68
N SER A 143 -6.81 1.32 27.98
CA SER A 143 -7.77 1.17 29.07
C SER A 143 -8.76 2.34 29.11
#